data_AF-A0A2G9GKI0-F1
#
_entry.id   AF-A0A2G9GKI0-F1
#
_cell.length_a   1.000
_cell.length_b   1.000
_cell.length_c   1.000
_cell.angle_alpha   90.00
_cell.angle_beta   90.00
_cell.angle_gamma   90.00
#
_symmetry.space_group_name_H-M   'P 1'
#
loop_
_entity.id
_entity.type
_entity.pdbx_description
1 polymer ?
#
loop_
_entity_poly.entity_id
_entity_poly.type
_entity_poly.pdbx_seq_one_letter_code
_entity_poly.pdbx_strand_id
1 'polypeptide(L)'
;MAIKSTLFLLALVLLVARMGLSVEDIDTMETEHHHHHYAKAPTKAPVHAPAKAPFHAPKKAIAHAPAQPPVHAYSPVSPPHGCVAMCASYCKAISPKRPCMRTCTACCSKSKCVPGFMKCNNWDEVTIHGYLVKCP
;
A
#
# COMPACT_ATOMS: atom_id res chain seq x y z
N MET A 1 22.26 51.49 12.57
CA MET A 1 22.13 50.03 12.79
C MET A 1 20.68 49.57 13.05
N ALA A 2 19.80 50.39 13.64
CA ALA A 2 18.45 49.97 14.07
C ALA A 2 17.46 49.56 12.95
N ILE A 3 17.49 50.23 11.79
CA ILE A 3 16.56 49.97 10.66
C ILE A 3 16.71 48.57 10.06
N LYS A 4 17.91 47.98 10.09
CA LYS A 4 18.15 46.64 9.55
C LYS A 4 17.51 45.56 10.45
N SER A 5 17.45 45.81 11.75
CA SER A 5 16.86 44.90 12.73
C SER A 5 15.33 44.87 12.62
N THR A 6 14.68 46.02 12.44
CA THR A 6 13.23 46.09 12.28
C THR A 6 12.76 45.42 10.99
N LEU A 7 13.49 45.57 9.89
CA LEU A 7 13.17 44.87 8.63
C LEU A 7 13.27 43.34 8.77
N PHE A 8 14.27 42.85 9.50
CA PHE A 8 14.44 41.42 9.74
C PHE A 8 13.30 40.84 10.60
N LEU A 9 12.92 41.54 11.67
CA LEU A 9 11.80 41.13 12.52
C LEU A 9 10.47 41.15 11.75
N LEU A 10 10.24 42.17 10.92
CA LEU A 10 9.02 42.26 10.11
C LEU A 10 8.91 41.12 9.09
N ALA A 11 10.02 40.77 8.42
CA ALA A 11 10.07 39.64 7.49
C ALA A 11 9.79 38.30 8.19
N LEU A 12 10.31 38.11 9.41
CA LEU A 12 10.08 36.90 10.20
C LEU A 12 8.60 36.74 10.58
N VAL A 13 7.96 37.83 11.03
CA VAL A 13 6.53 37.84 11.40
C VAL A 13 5.65 37.51 10.19
N LEU A 14 5.94 38.09 9.02
CA LEU A 14 5.20 37.79 7.79
C LEU A 14 5.36 36.33 7.33
N LEU A 15 6.54 35.73 7.54
CA LEU A 15 6.79 34.33 7.20
C LEU A 15 5.96 33.38 8.09
N VAL A 16 5.91 33.65 9.40
CA VAL A 16 5.14 32.85 10.36
C VAL A 16 3.64 32.97 10.11
N ALA A 17 3.13 34.18 9.85
CA ALA A 17 1.72 34.39 9.53
C ALA A 17 1.28 33.61 8.28
N ARG A 18 2.14 33.56 7.25
CA ARG A 18 1.86 32.81 6.01
C ARG A 18 1.80 31.29 6.22
N MET A 19 2.54 30.76 7.19
CA MET A 19 2.50 29.33 7.52
C MET A 19 1.30 28.95 8.40
N GLY A 20 0.86 29.85 9.29
CA GLY A 20 -0.29 29.62 10.17
C GLY A 20 -1.64 29.55 9.43
N LEU A 21 -1.81 30.38 8.40
CA LEU A 21 -3.05 30.43 7.60
C LEU A 21 -3.35 29.17 6.78
N SER A 22 -2.42 28.21 6.66
CA SER A 22 -2.63 26.99 5.87
C SER A 22 -3.21 25.82 6.67
N VAL A 23 -3.42 25.96 7.98
CA VAL A 23 -3.80 24.84 8.87
C VAL A 23 -5.31 24.80 9.19
N GLU A 24 -6.07 25.85 8.88
CA GLU A 24 -7.49 25.95 9.31
C GLU A 24 -8.54 25.62 8.22
N ASP A 25 -8.16 25.05 7.08
CA ASP A 25 -9.07 24.82 5.93
C ASP A 25 -9.33 23.33 5.58
N ILE A 26 -9.18 22.41 6.54
CA ILE A 26 -9.49 20.98 6.31
C ILE A 26 -10.28 20.42 7.50
N ASP A 27 -11.48 20.92 7.68
CA ASP A 27 -12.56 20.20 8.36
C ASP A 27 -13.84 20.54 7.59
N THR A 28 -14.74 19.57 7.38
CA THR A 28 -16.02 19.65 6.63
C THR A 28 -16.04 19.16 5.17
N MET A 29 -16.25 17.85 5.00
CA MET A 29 -17.20 17.25 4.03
C MET A 29 -17.29 15.73 4.37
N GLU A 30 -18.23 15.29 5.22
CA GLU A 30 -19.66 15.02 4.94
C GLU A 30 -19.82 13.91 3.86
N THR A 31 -20.01 12.64 4.25
CA THR A 31 -21.29 11.90 4.42
C THR A 31 -21.89 11.35 3.12
N GLU A 32 -21.86 10.01 2.95
CA GLU A 32 -22.86 9.13 2.29
C GLU A 32 -22.20 7.75 2.08
N HIS A 33 -22.45 6.67 2.83
CA HIS A 33 -23.68 5.89 3.01
C HIS A 33 -24.43 5.57 1.71
N HIS A 34 -23.95 4.58 0.95
CA HIS A 34 -24.76 3.86 -0.03
C HIS A 34 -24.79 2.36 0.26
N HIS A 35 -25.73 1.99 1.13
CA HIS A 35 -26.25 0.64 1.27
C HIS A 35 -27.21 0.35 0.10
N HIS A 36 -26.78 -0.46 -0.88
CA HIS A 36 -27.74 -1.10 -1.77
C HIS A 36 -28.20 -2.42 -1.18
N HIS A 37 -29.36 -2.34 -0.52
CA HIS A 37 -30.28 -3.44 -0.28
C HIS A 37 -30.68 -4.09 -1.61
N TYR A 38 -30.47 -5.39 -1.74
CA TYR A 38 -31.29 -6.21 -2.63
C TYR A 38 -31.94 -7.33 -1.82
N ALA A 39 -33.24 -7.16 -1.59
CA ALA A 39 -34.13 -8.17 -1.05
C ALA A 39 -35.11 -8.57 -2.16
N LYS A 40 -35.21 -9.88 -2.45
CA LYS A 40 -36.50 -10.59 -2.56
C LYS A 40 -36.30 -12.11 -2.63
N ALA A 41 -37.24 -12.78 -1.97
CA ALA A 41 -37.21 -14.16 -1.45
C ALA A 41 -37.83 -15.18 -2.46
N PRO A 42 -37.99 -16.48 -2.08
CA PRO A 42 -37.87 -17.65 -2.95
C PRO A 42 -39.17 -18.10 -3.63
N THR A 43 -39.10 -18.96 -4.66
CA THR A 43 -40.31 -19.56 -5.25
C THR A 43 -40.10 -20.97 -5.80
N LYS A 44 -40.75 -21.93 -5.10
CA LYS A 44 -41.35 -23.22 -5.49
C LYS A 44 -40.48 -24.43 -5.88
N ALA A 45 -40.61 -25.46 -5.04
CA ALA A 45 -40.37 -26.87 -5.36
C ALA A 45 -41.55 -27.48 -6.14
N PRO A 46 -41.31 -28.59 -6.86
CA PRO A 46 -42.24 -29.73 -6.81
C PRO A 46 -41.55 -31.02 -6.34
N VAL A 47 -42.27 -31.73 -5.48
CA VAL A 47 -42.00 -33.09 -4.97
C VAL A 47 -42.40 -34.11 -6.03
N HIS A 48 -41.53 -35.07 -6.37
CA HIS A 48 -41.94 -36.41 -6.83
C HIS A 48 -40.98 -37.51 -6.33
N ALA A 49 -41.61 -38.65 -6.03
CA ALA A 49 -41.28 -39.79 -5.16
C ALA A 49 -40.04 -40.67 -5.53
N PRO A 50 -39.64 -41.63 -4.64
CA PRO A 50 -38.36 -42.33 -4.70
C PRO A 50 -38.44 -43.66 -5.47
N ALA A 51 -37.35 -44.05 -6.14
CA ALA A 51 -37.22 -45.37 -6.75
C ALA A 51 -35.81 -45.97 -6.58
N LYS A 52 -35.75 -46.92 -5.64
CA LYS A 52 -34.91 -48.14 -5.54
C LYS A 52 -33.42 -48.09 -5.92
N ALA A 53 -32.58 -48.35 -4.92
CA ALA A 53 -31.18 -48.74 -5.05
C ALA A 53 -31.02 -50.14 -5.68
N PRO A 54 -29.89 -50.37 -6.39
CA PRO A 54 -29.12 -51.60 -6.15
C PRO A 54 -27.68 -51.33 -5.67
N PHE A 55 -27.32 -52.09 -4.65
CA PHE A 55 -26.01 -52.33 -4.07
C PHE A 55 -24.93 -52.64 -5.13
N HIS A 56 -23.82 -51.91 -5.15
CA HIS A 56 -22.54 -52.43 -5.66
C HIS A 56 -21.37 -51.98 -4.75
N ALA A 57 -20.53 -52.96 -4.42
CA ALA A 57 -19.51 -53.01 -3.37
C ALA A 57 -18.40 -51.92 -3.41
N PRO A 58 -17.70 -51.66 -2.29
CA PRO A 58 -16.57 -50.74 -2.24
C PRO A 58 -15.35 -51.36 -2.94
N LYS A 59 -14.89 -50.74 -4.04
CA LYS A 59 -13.57 -51.05 -4.59
C LYS A 59 -12.51 -50.14 -3.97
N LYS A 60 -11.42 -50.81 -3.59
CA LYS A 60 -10.35 -50.39 -2.69
C LYS A 60 -9.59 -49.14 -3.17
N ALA A 61 -9.04 -48.44 -2.18
CA ALA A 61 -8.12 -47.31 -2.30
C ALA A 61 -6.96 -47.57 -3.28
N ILE A 62 -6.62 -46.55 -4.05
CA ILE A 62 -5.26 -46.36 -4.59
C ILE A 62 -4.81 -44.99 -4.08
N ALA A 63 -3.82 -45.04 -3.20
CA ALA A 63 -3.10 -43.88 -2.72
C ALA A 63 -1.98 -43.49 -3.71
N HIS A 64 -1.65 -42.20 -3.69
CA HIS A 64 -0.44 -41.53 -4.19
C HIS A 64 -0.40 -41.07 -5.66
N ALA A 65 -0.54 -39.75 -5.87
CA ALA A 65 0.61 -38.84 -5.97
C ALA A 65 0.14 -37.37 -5.86
N PRO A 66 0.79 -36.49 -5.06
CA PRO A 66 0.54 -35.05 -5.13
C PRO A 66 1.03 -34.51 -6.47
N ALA A 67 0.15 -33.75 -7.14
CA ALA A 67 0.50 -32.96 -8.31
C ALA A 67 1.70 -32.05 -7.98
N GLN A 68 2.69 -32.00 -8.87
CA GLN A 68 3.81 -31.08 -8.76
C GLN A 68 3.28 -29.63 -8.68
N PRO A 69 3.70 -28.81 -7.72
CA PRO A 69 3.39 -27.39 -7.74
C PRO A 69 4.19 -26.69 -8.86
N PRO A 70 3.60 -25.70 -9.55
CA PRO A 70 4.28 -24.96 -10.60
C PRO A 70 5.43 -24.12 -10.03
N VAL A 71 6.58 -24.25 -10.71
CA VAL A 71 7.65 -23.27 -10.94
C VAL A 71 7.77 -22.15 -9.91
N HIS A 72 8.82 -22.20 -9.08
CA HIS A 72 9.27 -21.09 -8.24
C HIS A 72 9.72 -19.91 -9.11
N ALA A 73 8.78 -19.08 -9.56
CA ALA A 73 9.04 -17.67 -9.75
C ALA A 73 9.28 -17.10 -8.35
N TYR A 74 10.54 -16.83 -8.00
CA TYR A 74 10.91 -16.15 -6.78
C TYR A 74 10.20 -14.79 -6.76
N SER A 75 9.03 -14.77 -6.11
CA SER A 75 8.36 -13.54 -5.74
C SER A 75 9.31 -12.81 -4.79
N PRO A 76 9.61 -11.52 -5.01
CA PRO A 76 10.51 -10.78 -4.14
C PRO A 76 9.95 -10.84 -2.72
N VAL A 77 10.65 -11.58 -1.87
CA VAL A 77 10.32 -11.74 -0.45
C VAL A 77 10.34 -10.35 0.16
N SER A 78 9.19 -9.89 0.65
CA SER A 78 9.08 -8.66 1.41
C SER A 78 10.14 -8.68 2.52
N PRO A 79 11.06 -7.69 2.58
CA PRO A 79 12.10 -7.68 3.60
C PRO A 79 11.47 -7.72 5.00
N PRO A 80 12.08 -8.41 5.97
CA PRO A 80 11.47 -8.74 7.27
C PRO A 80 11.04 -7.53 8.11
N HIS A 81 11.49 -6.33 7.73
CA HIS A 81 11.22 -5.07 8.43
C HIS A 81 10.36 -4.07 7.64
N GLY A 82 9.83 -4.48 6.47
CA GLY A 82 9.05 -3.62 5.58
C GLY A 82 9.85 -2.44 5.02
N CYS A 83 9.22 -1.66 4.13
CA CYS A 83 9.88 -0.54 3.45
C CYS A 83 10.29 0.59 4.40
N VAL A 84 9.49 0.87 5.43
CA VAL A 84 9.74 1.98 6.35
C VAL A 84 11.06 1.81 7.09
N ALA A 85 11.35 0.63 7.63
CA ALA A 85 12.58 0.39 8.38
C ALA A 85 13.82 0.48 7.48
N MET A 86 13.78 -0.15 6.30
CA MET A 86 14.89 -0.08 5.33
C MET A 86 15.14 1.35 4.87
N CYS A 87 14.08 2.10 4.58
CA CYS A 87 14.19 3.50 4.21
C CYS A 87 14.69 4.37 5.36
N ALA A 88 14.34 4.06 6.62
CA ALA A 88 14.83 4.79 7.77
C ALA A 88 16.36 4.69 7.92
N SER A 89 16.92 3.50 7.65
CA SER A 89 18.38 3.31 7.57
C SER A 89 18.99 4.02 6.36
N TYR A 90 18.38 3.88 5.18
CA TYR A 90 18.89 4.48 3.94
C TYR A 90 18.95 6.01 4.02
N CYS A 91 17.85 6.62 4.44
CA CYS A 91 17.72 8.07 4.57
C CYS A 91 18.38 8.65 5.83
N LYS A 92 19.12 7.86 6.63
CA LYS A 92 19.72 8.34 7.88
C LYS A 92 20.72 9.47 7.64
N ALA A 93 21.48 9.40 6.55
CA ALA A 93 22.50 10.39 6.19
C ALA A 93 21.96 11.52 5.27
N ILE A 94 20.72 11.40 4.78
CA ILE A 94 20.16 12.33 3.79
C ILE A 94 19.32 13.39 4.51
N SER A 95 19.66 14.67 4.29
CA SER A 95 18.88 15.82 4.73
C SER A 95 18.28 16.54 3.52
N PRO A 96 16.98 16.88 3.53
CA PRO A 96 16.00 16.65 4.60
C PRO A 96 15.47 15.20 4.66
N LYS A 97 15.27 14.69 5.88
CA LYS A 97 14.87 13.28 6.11
C LYS A 97 13.47 12.94 5.59
N ARG A 98 12.50 13.85 5.76
CA ARG A 98 11.08 13.60 5.44
C ARG A 98 10.85 13.38 3.93
N PRO A 99 11.38 14.21 3.01
CA PRO A 99 11.29 13.95 1.58
C PRO A 99 11.95 12.64 1.14
N CYS A 100 13.17 12.34 1.65
CA CYS A 100 13.84 11.07 1.35
C CYS A 100 12.98 9.86 1.74
N MET A 101 12.47 9.85 2.97
CA MET A 101 11.62 8.76 3.47
C MET A 101 10.37 8.55 2.60
N ARG A 102 9.73 9.64 2.18
CA ARG A 102 8.52 9.59 1.34
C ARG A 102 8.82 8.92 0.00
N THR A 103 9.85 9.38 -0.70
CA THR A 103 10.20 8.85 -2.02
C THR A 103 10.78 7.43 -1.93
N CYS A 104 11.66 7.17 -0.95
CA CYS A 104 12.21 5.84 -0.71
C CYS A 104 11.10 4.81 -0.46
N THR A 105 10.10 5.13 0.36
CA THR A 105 9.01 4.20 0.68
C THR A 105 8.15 3.90 -0.55
N ALA A 106 7.92 4.91 -1.41
CA ALA A 106 7.20 4.72 -2.67
C ALA A 106 7.99 3.82 -3.65
N CYS A 107 9.29 4.08 -3.81
CA CYS A 107 10.17 3.25 -4.62
C CYS A 107 10.26 1.82 -4.09
N CYS A 108 10.42 1.65 -2.79
CA CYS A 108 10.47 0.33 -2.16
C CYS A 108 9.14 -0.42 -2.31
N SER A 109 8.01 0.28 -2.28
CA SER A 109 6.71 -0.36 -2.49
C SER A 109 6.60 -0.94 -3.90
N LYS A 110 7.25 -0.33 -4.90
CA LYS A 110 7.32 -0.78 -6.30
C LYS A 110 8.35 -1.91 -6.50
N SER A 111 9.58 -1.74 -6.02
CA SER A 111 10.70 -2.68 -6.25
C SER A 111 10.82 -3.78 -5.18
N LYS A 112 10.10 -3.65 -4.07
CA LYS A 112 10.22 -4.47 -2.84
C LYS A 112 11.64 -4.52 -2.26
N CYS A 113 12.45 -3.50 -2.54
CA CYS A 113 13.88 -3.45 -2.24
C CYS A 113 14.33 -2.02 -1.93
N VAL A 114 15.38 -1.82 -1.13
CA VAL A 114 16.06 -0.53 -0.92
C VAL A 114 17.57 -0.72 -1.12
N PRO A 115 18.26 0.13 -1.91
CA PRO A 115 19.70 0.00 -2.14
C PRO A 115 20.49 0.10 -0.83
N GLY A 116 21.66 -0.54 -0.80
CA GLY A 116 22.54 -0.60 0.37
C GLY A 116 22.51 -1.96 1.07
N PHE A 117 21.34 -2.63 1.12
CA PHE A 117 21.26 -4.01 1.62
C PHE A 117 21.40 -5.06 0.51
N MET A 118 20.93 -4.74 -0.70
CA MET A 118 21.00 -5.61 -1.87
C MET A 118 20.91 -4.78 -3.16
N LYS A 119 21.21 -5.39 -4.31
CA LYS A 119 20.97 -4.76 -5.62
C LYS A 119 19.48 -4.78 -5.93
N CYS A 120 18.89 -3.62 -6.14
CA CYS A 120 17.49 -3.47 -6.51
C CYS A 120 17.36 -3.28 -8.02
N ASN A 121 16.57 -4.12 -8.68
CA ASN A 121 16.16 -3.88 -10.06
C ASN A 121 14.99 -2.88 -10.06
N ASN A 122 14.93 -2.00 -11.05
CA ASN A 122 13.87 -0.99 -11.22
C ASN A 122 13.78 0.03 -10.05
N TRP A 123 14.92 0.45 -9.48
CA TRP A 123 15.01 1.50 -8.46
C TRP A 123 15.16 2.91 -9.05
N ASP A 124 14.83 3.14 -10.32
CA ASP A 124 15.17 4.42 -10.95
C ASP A 124 14.15 5.51 -10.60
N GLU A 125 12.87 5.20 -10.76
CA GLU A 125 11.80 6.18 -10.68
C GLU A 125 10.43 5.60 -10.29
N VAL A 126 9.62 6.45 -9.67
CA VAL A 126 8.24 6.15 -9.23
C VAL A 126 7.33 7.34 -9.50
N THR A 127 6.04 7.07 -9.73
CA THR A 127 5.03 8.13 -9.89
C THR A 127 4.42 8.48 -8.53
N ILE A 128 4.55 9.73 -8.08
CA ILE A 128 3.92 10.26 -6.87
C ILE A 128 3.02 11.41 -7.28
N HIS A 129 1.71 11.28 -7.05
CA HIS A 129 0.70 12.29 -7.41
C HIS A 129 0.72 12.68 -8.89
N GLY A 130 0.94 11.71 -9.79
CA GLY A 130 1.02 11.94 -11.23
C GLY A 130 2.38 12.45 -11.73
N TYR A 131 3.31 12.78 -10.84
CA TYR A 131 4.66 13.21 -11.20
C TYR A 131 5.66 12.07 -11.10
N LEU A 132 6.51 11.96 -12.11
CA LEU A 132 7.62 11.01 -12.10
C LEU A 132 8.77 11.58 -11.27
N VAL A 133 9.17 10.86 -10.23
CA VAL A 133 10.24 11.25 -9.31
C VAL A 133 11.31 10.17 -9.26
N LYS A 134 12.57 10.60 -9.18
CA LYS A 134 13.70 9.67 -9.03
C LYS A 134 13.75 9.12 -7.61
N CYS A 135 14.08 7.85 -7.48
CA CYS A 135 14.35 7.27 -6.18
C CYS A 135 15.65 7.87 -5.61
N PRO A 136 15.72 8.06 -4.28
CA PRO A 136 16.90 8.60 -3.64
C PRO A 136 18.08 7.62 -3.70
#